data_AF-A0A2W6AVR4-F1
#
_entry.id   AF-A0A2W6AVR4-F1
#
_cell.length_a   1.000
_cell.length_b   1.000
_cell.length_c   1.000
_cell.angle_alpha   90.00
_cell.angle_beta   90.00
_cell.angle_gamma   90.00
#
_symmetry.space_group_name_H-M   'P 1'
#
loop_
_entity.id
_entity.type
_entity.pdbx_description
1 polymer ?
#
loop_
_entity_poly.entity_id
_entity_poly.type
_entity_poly.pdbx_seq_one_letter_code
_entity_poly.pdbx_strand_id
1 'polypeptide(L)' 'LLHLATSLPTAVMCAEALPWRCHRSLIADAVLVRGANVKHIMSATKCQLHRLTPFAVVTAHEIRYPPEP' A
#
# COMPACT_ATOMS: atom_id res chain seq x y z
N LEU A 1 2.35 -11.27 3.78
CA LEU A 1 1.43 -10.58 2.85
C LEU A 1 1.51 -11.12 1.44
N LEU A 2 2.61 -10.92 0.71
CA LEU A 2 2.75 -11.41 -0.68
C LEU A 2 2.49 -12.91 -0.83
N HIS A 3 3.06 -13.73 0.06
CA HIS A 3 2.81 -15.17 0.09
C HIS A 3 1.33 -15.57 0.32
N LEU A 4 0.58 -14.77 1.09
CA LEU A 4 -0.86 -15.03 1.27
C LEU A 4 -1.64 -14.62 0.02
N ALA A 5 -1.29 -13.47 -0.55
CA ALA A 5 -1.93 -12.92 -1.75
C ALA A 5 -1.75 -13.81 -3.00
N THR A 6 -0.73 -14.66 -3.05
CA THR A 6 -0.56 -15.66 -4.12
C THR A 6 -1.49 -16.87 -3.99
N SER A 7 -2.02 -17.13 -2.79
CA SER A 7 -2.75 -18.37 -2.47
C SER A 7 -4.23 -18.13 -2.18
N LEU A 8 -4.60 -16.95 -1.69
CA LEU A 8 -5.99 -16.60 -1.37
C LEU A 8 -6.22 -15.07 -1.42
N PRO A 9 -7.48 -14.64 -1.62
CA PRO A 9 -7.86 -13.23 -1.47
C PRO A 9 -7.42 -12.70 -0.10
N THR A 10 -6.53 -11.71 -0.09
CA THR A 10 -5.94 -11.18 1.13
C THR A 10 -6.26 -9.70 1.27
N ALA A 11 -6.85 -9.33 2.41
CA ALA A 11 -7.09 -7.95 2.80
C ALA A 11 -6.25 -7.60 4.04
N VAL A 12 -5.73 -6.38 4.08
CA VAL A 12 -5.07 -5.80 5.27
C VAL A 12 -5.90 -4.61 5.71
N MET A 13 -6.24 -4.57 7.00
CA MET A 13 -7.04 -3.50 7.59
C MET A 13 -6.25 -2.82 8.71
N CYS A 14 -6.40 -1.50 8.82
CA CYS A 14 -5.93 -0.69 9.93
C CYS A 14 -7.09 -0.46 10.90
N ALA A 15 -6.82 -0.42 12.20
CA ALA A 15 -7.83 -0.09 13.22
C ALA A 15 -8.05 1.42 13.35
N GLU A 16 -7.14 2.22 12.79
CA GLU A 16 -7.17 3.68 12.83
C GLU A 16 -8.30 4.24 11.95
N ALA A 17 -9.11 5.11 12.54
CA ALA A 17 -10.20 5.78 11.83
C ALA A 17 -9.68 6.81 10.79
N LEU A 18 -8.54 7.44 11.07
CA LEU A 18 -8.02 8.54 10.26
C LEU A 18 -6.89 8.06 9.33
N PRO A 19 -7.04 8.21 8.00
CA PRO A 19 -6.14 7.61 7.03
C PRO A 19 -4.72 8.19 7.04
N TRP A 20 -4.53 9.44 7.49
CA TRP A 20 -3.22 10.08 7.63
C TRP A 20 -2.49 9.74 8.94
N ARG A 21 -3.15 9.03 9.86
CA ARG A 21 -2.55 8.60 11.14
C ARG A 21 -2.11 7.14 11.13
N CYS A 22 -2.21 6.48 9.98
CA CYS A 22 -1.97 5.06 9.86
C CYS A 22 -0.86 4.77 8.85
N HIS A 23 -0.26 3.59 8.94
CA HIS A 23 0.83 3.16 8.07
C HIS A 23 0.35 2.46 6.79
N ARG A 24 -0.96 2.48 6.49
CA ARG A 24 -1.53 1.71 5.37
C ARG A 24 -0.91 2.09 4.02
N SER A 25 -0.59 3.36 3.83
CA SER A 25 0.05 3.84 2.59
C SER A 25 1.46 3.26 2.45
N LEU A 26 2.24 3.21 3.54
CA LEU A 26 3.59 2.63 3.54
C LEU A 26 3.57 1.13 3.23
N ILE A 27 2.61 0.40 3.80
CA ILE A 27 2.42 -1.04 3.51
C ILE A 27 2.03 -1.23 2.04
N ALA A 28 1.09 -0.43 1.54
CA ALA A 28 0.62 -0.51 0.17
C ALA A 28 1.74 -0.21 -0.84
N ASP A 29 2.55 0.81 -0.58
CA ASP A 29 3.73 1.16 -1.38
C ASP A 29 4.73 -0.01 -1.42
N ALA A 30 5.05 -0.59 -0.26
CA ALA A 30 6.00 -1.70 -0.16
C ALA A 30 5.50 -2.96 -0.91
N VAL A 31 4.20 -3.21 -0.92
CA VAL A 31 3.60 -4.31 -1.69
C VAL A 31 3.63 -4.01 -3.18
N LEU A 32 3.34 -2.76 -3.57
CA LEU A 32 3.34 -2.31 -4.96
C LEU A 32 4.73 -2.42 -5.60
N VAL A 33 5.77 -1.94 -4.91
CA VAL A 33 7.19 -1.99 -5.34
C VAL A 33 7.72 -3.44 -5.46
N ARG A 34 7.06 -4.39 -4.79
CA ARG A 34 7.37 -5.83 -4.90
C ARG A 34 6.54 -6.54 -5.98
N GLY A 35 5.87 -5.79 -6.85
CA GLY A 35 5.21 -6.30 -8.05
C GLY A 35 3.75 -6.75 -7.88
N ALA A 36 3.14 -6.50 -6.71
CA ALA A 36 1.75 -6.85 -6.47
C ALA A 36 0.83 -5.62 -6.55
N ASN A 37 -0.30 -5.75 -7.23
CA ASN A 37 -1.29 -4.68 -7.31
C ASN A 37 -2.03 -4.52 -5.97
N VAL A 38 -2.19 -3.27 -5.52
CA VAL A 38 -2.95 -2.94 -4.32
C VAL A 38 -4.19 -2.12 -4.68
N LYS A 39 -5.34 -2.49 -4.11
CA LYS A 39 -6.60 -1.75 -4.21
C LYS A 39 -7.07 -1.37 -2.80
N HIS A 40 -7.45 -0.11 -2.63
CA HIS A 40 -8.08 0.38 -1.41
C HIS A 40 -9.59 0.19 -1.49
N ILE A 41 -10.15 -0.60 -0.58
CA ILE A 41 -11.60 -0.84 -0.47
C ILE A 41 -12.22 0.38 0.24
N MET A 42 -13.09 1.11 -0.46
CA MET A 42 -13.73 2.33 0.05
C MET A 42 -15.16 2.07 0.52
N SER A 43 -15.82 1.09 -0.10
CA SER A 43 -17.18 0.65 0.23
C SER A 43 -17.41 -0.76 -0.33
N ALA A 44 -18.61 -1.30 -0.13
CA ALA A 44 -19.01 -2.59 -0.72
C ALA A 44 -18.93 -2.62 -2.26
N THR A 45 -18.97 -1.46 -2.93
CA THR A 45 -19.03 -1.35 -4.40
C THR A 45 -17.87 -0.58 -5.02
N LYS A 46 -17.02 0.06 -4.20
CA LYS A 46 -15.96 0.94 -4.68
C LYS A 46 -14.58 0.51 -4.18
N CYS A 47 -13.68 0.32 -5.12
CA CYS A 47 -12.25 0.15 -4.89
C CYS A 47 -11.45 1.15 -5.71
N GLN A 48 -10.31 1.59 -5.20
CA GLN A 48 -9.39 2.49 -5.89
C GLN A 48 -7.99 1.87 -5.96
N LEU A 49 -7.36 1.90 -7.13
CA LEU A 49 -5.96 1.46 -7.25
C LEU A 49 -5.05 2.36 -6.41
N HIS A 50 -4.13 1.72 -5.67
CA HIS A 50 -3.08 2.44 -5.00
C HIS A 50 -2.13 3.05 -6.03
N ARG A 51 -1.68 4.27 -5.76
CA ARG A 51 -0.60 4.94 -6.46
C ARG A 51 0.51 5.14 -5.47
N LEU A 52 1.74 4.96 -5.94
CA LEU A 52 2.93 5.17 -5.15
C LEU A 52 2.89 6.57 -4.52
N THR A 53 3.29 6.66 -3.26
CA THR A 53 3.47 7.95 -2.59
C THR A 53 4.40 8.85 -3.43
N PRO A 54 4.00 10.08 -3.81
CA PRO A 54 4.69 10.85 -4.86
C PRO A 54 6.18 11.15 -4.61
N PHE A 55 6.59 11.35 -3.36
CA PHE A 55 7.97 11.64 -2.98
C PHE A 55 8.78 10.38 -2.60
N ALA A 56 8.19 9.20 -2.73
CA ALA A 56 8.89 7.96 -2.44
C ALA A 56 9.97 7.66 -3.49
N VAL A 57 11.14 7.25 -3.02
CA VAL A 57 12.27 6.84 -3.85
C VAL A 57 12.34 5.32 -3.84
N VAL A 58 12.37 4.71 -5.02
CA VAL A 58 12.36 3.25 -5.19
C VAL A 58 13.66 2.78 -5.83
N THR A 59 14.32 1.80 -5.20
CA THR A 59 15.50 1.12 -5.72
C THR A 59 15.23 -0.38 -5.71
N ALA A 60 15.01 -0.98 -6.89
CA ALA A 60 14.58 -2.37 -7.04
C ALA A 60 13.31 -2.68 -6.22
N HIS A 61 13.45 -3.37 -5.08
CA HIS A 61 12.35 -3.72 -4.17
C HIS A 61 12.38 -2.96 -2.83
N GLU A 62 13.30 -2.01 -2.71
CA GLU A 62 13.45 -1.14 -1.56
C GLU A 62 12.78 0.20 -1.83
N ILE A 63 12.04 0.71 -0.85
CA ILE A 63 11.37 2.02 -0.90
C ILE A 63 11.82 2.88 0.27
N ARG A 64 12.09 4.16 0.00
CA ARG A 64 12.53 5.17 0.97
C ARG A 64 11.69 6.43 0.86
N TYR A 65 11.56 7.14 1.97
CA TYR A 65 10.76 8.36 2.12
C TYR A 65 11.65 9.48 2.66
N PRO A 66 12.49 10.10 1.81
CA PRO A 66 13.32 11.22 2.24
C PRO A 66 12.46 12.44 2.63
N PRO A 67 12.97 13.36 3.46
CA PRO A 67 12.31 14.64 3.68
C PRO A 67 12.17 15.40 2.35
N GLU A 68 11.12 16.21 2.23
CA GLU A 68 11.02 17.17 1.12
C GLU A 68 12.23 18.13 1.15
N PRO A 69 12.76 18.52 -0.02
CA PRO A 69 13.91 19.41 -0.12
C PRO A 69 13.66 20.82 0.44
#